data_AF-C5DAY0-F1
#
_entry.id   AF-C5DAY0-F1
#
_cell.length_a   1.000
_cell.length_b   1.000
_cell.length_c   1.000
_cell.angle_alpha   90.00
_cell.angle_beta   90.00
_cell.angle_gamma   90.00
#
_symmetry.space_group_name_H-M   'P 1'
#
loop_
_entity.id
_entity.type
_entity.pdbx_description
1 polymer ?
#
loop_
_entity_poly.entity_id
_entity_poly.type
_entity_poly.pdbx_seq_one_letter_code
_entity_poly.pdbx_strand_id
1 'polypeptide(L)' 'MKQKKQLGVYIEGCIYANDDNKSIEHDEFWDKFIDFIEANGWHFGGGTKQIDA' A
#
# COMPACT_ATOMS: atom_id res chain seq x y z
N MET A 1 -9.45 5.81 31.75
CA MET A 1 -8.33 5.00 31.21
C MET A 1 -7.52 5.90 30.28
N LYS A 2 -6.19 6.00 30.42
CA LYS A 2 -5.37 6.76 29.46
C LYS A 2 -5.31 5.98 28.14
N GLN A 3 -5.91 6.50 27.08
CA GLN A 3 -5.74 5.95 25.73
C GLN A 3 -4.24 5.95 25.39
N LYS A 4 -3.66 4.79 25.09
CA LYS A 4 -2.33 4.73 24.48
C LYS A 4 -2.46 5.31 23.08
N LYS A 5 -1.59 6.26 22.73
CA LYS A 5 -1.51 6.80 21.37
C LYS A 5 -1.15 5.66 20.42
N GLN A 6 -1.96 5.45 19.39
CA GLN A 6 -1.65 4.53 18.33
C GLN A 6 -0.47 5.09 17.51
N LEU A 7 0.53 4.25 17.25
CA LEU A 7 1.61 4.56 16.31
C LEU A 7 1.22 4.00 14.94
N GLY A 8 1.61 4.70 13.87
CA GLY A 8 1.31 4.32 12.49
C GLY A 8 2.41 4.77 11.54
N VAL A 9 2.32 4.32 10.29
CA VAL A 9 3.25 4.65 9.21
C VAL A 9 2.53 5.49 8.17
N TYR A 10 3.14 6.61 7.78
CA TYR A 10 2.71 7.41 6.64
C TYR A 10 3.47 6.97 5.39
N ILE A 11 2.76 6.80 4.28
CA ILE A 11 3.31 6.34 3.00
C ILE A 11 3.07 7.45 1.98
N GLU A 12 4.15 7.91 1.34
CA GLU A 12 4.13 8.88 0.24
C GLU A 12 5.14 8.46 -0.82
N GLY A 13 4.75 8.58 -2.10
CA GLY A 13 5.59 8.24 -3.24
C GLY A 13 4.86 7.41 -4.29
N CYS A 14 5.62 6.97 -5.29
CA CYS A 14 5.16 6.13 -6.39
C CYS A 14 5.96 4.83 -6.41
N ILE A 15 5.33 3.75 -6.89
CA ILE A 15 5.96 2.44 -7.07
C ILE A 15 6.00 2.16 -8.55
N TYR A 16 7.19 1.81 -9.04
CA TYR A 16 7.43 1.40 -10.42
C TYR A 16 8.04 0.00 -10.44
N ALA A 17 7.85 -0.72 -11.54
CA ALA A 17 8.58 -1.96 -11.75
C ALA A 17 10.08 -1.63 -11.88
N ASN A 18 10.94 -2.48 -11.33
CA ASN A 18 12.39 -2.35 -11.53
C ASN A 18 12.82 -2.69 -12.98
N ASP A 19 11.93 -3.34 -13.74
CA ASP A 19 12.10 -3.62 -15.16
C ASP A 19 11.27 -2.60 -15.94
N ASP A 20 11.95 -1.71 -16.65
CA ASP A 20 11.33 -0.61 -17.41
C ASP A 20 10.37 -1.11 -18.51
N ASN A 21 10.40 -2.41 -18.85
CA ASN A 21 9.49 -3.02 -19.82
C ASN A 21 8.24 -3.63 -19.17
N LYS A 22 8.03 -3.46 -17.86
CA LYS A 22 6.87 -4.00 -17.13
C LYS A 22 6.03 -2.89 -16.53
N SER A 23 4.72 -3.01 -16.72
CA SER A 23 3.74 -2.23 -15.97
C SER A 23 3.43 -2.89 -14.64
N ILE A 24 2.96 -2.08 -13.70
CA ILE A 24 2.26 -2.56 -12.51
C ILE A 24 0.78 -2.24 -12.73
N GLU A 25 -0.04 -3.28 -12.83
CA GLU A 25 -1.48 -3.12 -12.86
C GLU A 25 -2.01 -2.84 -11.45
N HIS A 26 -2.83 -1.80 -11.31
CA HIS A 26 -3.29 -1.32 -10.01
C HIS A 26 -4.02 -2.38 -9.19
N ASP A 27 -4.90 -3.17 -9.80
CA ASP A 27 -5.66 -4.22 -9.12
C ASP A 27 -4.73 -5.31 -8.56
N GLU A 28 -3.75 -5.77 -9.36
CA GLU A 28 -2.78 -6.78 -8.91
C GLU A 28 -1.91 -6.27 -7.76
N PHE A 29 -1.47 -5.01 -7.84
CA PHE A 29 -0.73 -4.38 -6.76
C PHE A 29 -1.57 -4.25 -5.50
N TRP A 30 -2.82 -3.81 -5.64
CA TRP A 30 -3.71 -3.56 -4.52
C TRP A 30 -4.00 -4.84 -3.73
N ASP A 31 -4.30 -5.93 -4.42
CA ASP A 31 -4.53 -7.25 -3.81
C ASP A 31 -3.30 -7.69 -2.99
N LYS A 32 -2.11 -7.65 -3.60
CA LYS A 32 -0.85 -8.02 -2.93
C LYS A 32 -0.52 -7.11 -1.75
N PHE A 33 -0.79 -5.82 -1.88
CA PHE A 33 -0.54 -4.84 -0.83
C PHE A 33 -1.45 -5.07 0.38
N ILE A 34 -2.75 -5.26 0.16
CA ILE A 34 -3.70 -5.53 1.24
C ILE A 34 -3.40 -6.88 1.93
N ASP A 35 -3.11 -7.93 1.16
CA ASP A 35 -2.70 -9.23 1.71
C ASP A 35 -1.50 -9.09 2.65
N PHE A 36 -0.49 -8.30 2.25
CA PHE A 36 0.68 -8.01 3.09
C PHE A 36 0.31 -7.26 4.37
N ILE A 37 -0.53 -6.24 4.29
CA ILE A 37 -0.96 -5.45 5.46
C ILE A 37 -1.73 -6.32 6.45
N GLU A 38 -2.70 -7.10 5.97
CA GLU A 38 -3.55 -7.93 6.82
C GLU A 38 -2.80 -9.12 7.42
N ALA A 39 -1.86 -9.73 6.69
CA ALA A 39 -0.98 -10.79 7.22
C ALA A 39 -0.13 -10.33 8.42
N ASN A 40 0.11 -9.02 8.56
CA ASN A 40 0.81 -8.43 9.70
C ASN A 40 -0.12 -7.90 10.81
N GLY A 41 -1.43 -8.13 10.69
CA GLY A 41 -2.44 -7.66 11.64
C GLY A 41 -2.62 -6.14 11.62
N TRP A 42 -2.30 -5.49 10.49
CA TRP A 42 -2.48 -4.05 10.30
C TRP A 42 -3.74 -3.78 9.48
N HIS A 43 -4.13 -2.51 9.44
CA HIS A 43 -5.23 -2.05 8.62
C HIS A 43 -4.81 -0.79 7.87
N PHE A 44 -5.11 -0.74 6.57
CA PHE A 44 -4.85 0.42 5.74
C PHE A 44 -6.18 1.10 5.37
N GLY A 45 -6.41 2.29 5.93
CA GLY A 45 -7.63 3.08 5.72
C GLY A 45 -7.53 4.10 4.58
N GLY A 46 -6.65 3.87 3.59
CA GLY A 46 -6.38 4.79 2.50
C GLY A 46 -6.74 4.21 1.14
N GLY A 47 -6.25 4.86 0.08
CA GLY A 47 -6.39 4.39 -1.29
C GLY A 47 -5.11 4.65 -2.09
N THR A 48 -4.94 3.86 -3.13
CA THR A 48 -3.90 4.07 -4.15
C THR A 48 -4.61 4.22 -5.50
N LYS A 49 -3.90 4.71 -6.51
CA LYS A 49 -4.42 4.85 -7.88
C LYS A 49 -3.34 4.47 -8.87
N GLN A 50 -3.75 4.01 -10.05
CA GLN A 50 -2.86 3.92 -11.19
C GLN A 50 -2.29 5.32 -11.51
N ILE A 51 -1.00 5.37 -11.81
CA ILE A 51 -0.31 6.56 -12.31
C ILE A 51 0.14 6.29 -13.75
N ASP A 52 0.28 7.36 -14.53
CA ASP A 52 0.78 7.32 -15.91
C ASP A 52 0.01 6.37 -16.85
N ALA A 53 -1.30 6.20 -16.59
CA ALA A 53 -2.24 5.39 -17.37
C ALA A 53 -2.71 6.08 -18.65
#